data_AF-A0ABD1WMG6-F1
#
_entry.id   AF-A0ABD1WMG6-F1
#
_cell.length_a   1.000
_cell.length_b   1.000
_cell.length_c   1.000
_cell.angle_alpha   90.00
_cell.angle_beta   90.00
_cell.angle_gamma   90.00
#
_symmetry.space_group_name_H-M   'P 1'
#
loop_
_entity.id
_entity.type
_entity.pdbx_description
1 polymer ?
#
loop_
_entity_poly.entity_id
_entity_poly.type
_entity_poly.pdbx_seq_one_letter_code
_entity_poly.pdbx_strand_id
1 'polypeptide(L)'
;MQFVDDNRDETEGKKPVTPQALPFRKLLSQADALDWTLMALGTLGSIVHGLAQPVGYMLLGKALNAFGNNINDTDEMVKALKKVVPYVWYMAFATFPAGILEIGCWMYASERQVSRLRLAFLKAVLSQEVGAFDTDLTSGKIISGISSHMSIIQDAIGEKLGHFLACFATFFGGVLIAFISSWEVSLLALFVVPMILAIGATYTKKMNAISATRMSYLSEATATVEQTISHIKTVFAFAGENLAIKSFVECIERQLGISKNEALIKGIGTGMFQAVTFCSWSLIVWVGAVVVSAKKSKGGDVIAAVMSILFGAM
;
A
#
# COMPACT_ATOMS: atom_id res chain seq x y z
N MET A 1 29.58 -36.78 51.16
CA MET A 1 30.44 -35.68 50.66
C MET A 1 30.24 -35.61 49.16
N GLN A 2 29.42 -34.66 48.71
CA GLN A 2 29.87 -33.38 48.15
C GLN A 2 30.25 -33.50 46.66
N PHE A 3 29.32 -33.26 45.72
CA PHE A 3 28.67 -31.99 45.27
C PHE A 3 29.30 -31.65 43.88
N VAL A 4 28.52 -31.65 42.79
CA VAL A 4 27.95 -30.47 42.09
C VAL A 4 28.87 -29.89 40.99
N ASP A 5 28.23 -29.59 39.85
CA ASP A 5 28.63 -28.71 38.74
C ASP A 5 29.80 -29.09 37.84
N ASP A 6 29.48 -29.47 36.59
CA ASP A 6 29.70 -28.51 35.49
C ASP A 6 28.73 -28.80 34.33
N ASN A 7 27.48 -28.37 34.52
CA ASN A 7 26.46 -28.32 33.49
C ASN A 7 26.26 -26.83 33.15
N ARG A 8 27.24 -26.24 32.45
CA ARG A 8 27.23 -24.82 32.06
C ARG A 8 27.88 -24.63 30.69
N ASP A 9 27.15 -25.00 29.63
CA ASP A 9 27.31 -24.36 28.32
C ASP A 9 25.98 -24.34 27.51
N GLU A 10 24.83 -24.43 28.18
CA GLU A 10 23.52 -24.17 27.57
C GLU A 10 22.99 -22.78 27.95
N THR A 11 23.75 -21.71 27.66
CA THR A 11 23.20 -20.34 27.68
C THR A 11 23.90 -19.41 26.68
N GLU A 12 24.22 -19.89 25.47
CA GLU A 12 24.35 -18.96 24.36
C GLU A 12 22.94 -18.51 23.94
N GLY A 13 22.55 -17.35 24.45
CA GLY A 13 21.32 -16.68 24.05
C GLY A 13 21.26 -16.55 22.54
N LYS A 14 20.35 -17.30 21.90
CA LYS A 14 19.92 -17.08 20.52
C LYS A 14 19.46 -15.63 20.42
N LYS A 15 20.35 -14.75 19.94
CA LYS A 15 20.02 -13.40 19.53
C LYS A 15 18.80 -13.52 18.59
N PRO A 16 17.74 -12.72 18.78
CA PRO A 16 16.63 -12.74 17.85
C PRO A 16 17.21 -12.47 16.46
N VAL A 17 17.08 -13.45 15.55
CA VAL A 17 17.50 -13.33 14.17
C VAL A 17 16.68 -12.18 13.60
N THR A 18 17.27 -10.99 13.52
CA THR A 18 16.67 -9.87 12.80
C THR A 18 16.50 -10.35 11.36
N PRO A 19 15.27 -10.35 10.80
CA PRO A 19 15.06 -10.80 9.45
C PRO A 19 15.94 -9.96 8.52
N GLN A 20 16.98 -10.57 7.96
CA GLN A 20 17.87 -9.90 7.03
C GLN A 20 17.06 -9.57 5.78
N ALA A 21 16.64 -8.30 5.66
CA ALA A 21 15.95 -7.83 4.48
C ALA A 21 16.88 -7.98 3.27
N LEU A 22 16.51 -8.84 2.33
CA LEU A 22 17.25 -9.00 1.09
C LEU A 22 17.11 -7.71 0.25
N PRO A 23 18.18 -7.27 -0.43
CA PRO A 23 18.08 -6.14 -1.34
C PRO A 23 17.10 -6.47 -2.48
N PHE A 24 16.24 -5.50 -2.83
CA PHE A 24 15.17 -5.66 -3.83
C PHE A 24 15.65 -6.24 -5.17
N ARG A 25 16.87 -5.89 -5.59
CA ARG A 25 17.48 -6.42 -6.82
C ARG A 25 17.64 -7.95 -6.82
N LYS A 26 17.82 -8.59 -5.66
CA LYS A 26 17.88 -10.06 -5.57
C LYS A 26 16.51 -10.70 -5.80
N LEU A 27 15.42 -9.98 -5.56
CA LEU A 27 14.06 -10.43 -5.83
C LEU A 27 13.83 -10.60 -7.35
N LEU A 28 14.47 -9.74 -8.16
CA LEU A 28 14.46 -9.78 -9.63
C LEU A 28 15.60 -10.63 -10.23
N SER A 29 16.30 -11.44 -9.42
CA SER A 29 17.48 -12.19 -9.89
C SER A 29 17.17 -13.26 -10.93
N GLN A 30 15.93 -13.72 -11.01
CA GLN A 30 15.46 -14.74 -11.97
C GLN A 30 14.87 -14.13 -13.26
N ALA A 31 14.94 -12.81 -13.43
CA ALA A 31 14.40 -12.11 -14.60
C ALA A 31 15.28 -12.30 -15.85
N ASP A 32 14.67 -12.79 -16.92
CA ASP A 32 15.29 -12.89 -18.25
C ASP A 32 15.26 -11.55 -19.02
N ALA A 33 15.94 -11.50 -20.16
CA ALA A 33 15.83 -10.39 -21.12
C ALA A 33 14.37 -10.08 -21.51
N LEU A 34 13.51 -11.11 -21.68
CA LEU A 34 12.09 -10.91 -21.98
C LEU A 34 11.35 -10.27 -20.80
N ASP A 35 11.65 -10.68 -19.57
CA ASP A 35 11.03 -10.11 -18.36
C ASP A 35 11.44 -8.64 -18.19
N TRP A 36 12.71 -8.31 -18.49
CA TRP A 36 13.17 -6.92 -18.54
C TRP A 36 12.46 -6.08 -19.59
N THR A 37 12.22 -6.62 -20.80
CA THR A 37 11.47 -5.88 -21.84
C THR A 37 10.01 -5.68 -21.46
N LEU A 38 9.38 -6.68 -20.83
CA LEU A 38 8.00 -6.60 -20.37
C LEU A 38 7.88 -5.58 -19.23
N MET A 39 8.80 -5.61 -18.26
CA MET A 39 8.83 -4.62 -17.18
C MET A 39 9.03 -3.21 -17.74
N ALA A 40 9.91 -3.01 -18.72
CA ALA A 40 10.10 -1.71 -19.37
C ALA A 40 8.81 -1.23 -20.07
N LEU A 41 8.13 -2.09 -20.82
CA LEU A 41 6.84 -1.76 -21.44
C LEU A 41 5.76 -1.46 -20.40
N GLY A 42 5.70 -2.24 -19.32
CA GLY A 42 4.81 -2.01 -18.19
C GLY A 42 5.06 -0.67 -17.52
N THR A 43 6.33 -0.27 -17.34
CA THR A 43 6.68 1.05 -16.77
C THR A 43 6.24 2.21 -17.64
N LEU A 44 6.36 2.08 -18.97
CA LEU A 44 5.85 3.09 -19.91
C LEU A 44 4.32 3.20 -19.81
N GLY A 45 3.63 2.05 -19.71
CA GLY A 45 2.19 1.99 -19.44
C GLY A 45 1.80 2.70 -18.15
N SER A 46 2.49 2.39 -17.04
CA SER A 46 2.27 3.00 -15.72
C SER A 46 2.44 4.52 -15.73
N ILE A 47 3.44 5.04 -16.46
CA ILE A 47 3.65 6.49 -16.57
C ILE A 47 2.49 7.15 -17.31
N VAL A 48 2.08 6.61 -18.45
CA VAL A 48 0.97 7.16 -19.25
C VAL A 48 -0.35 7.07 -18.48
N HIS A 49 -0.60 5.95 -17.81
CA HIS A 49 -1.80 5.75 -17.01
C HIS A 49 -1.82 6.66 -15.77
N GLY A 50 -0.71 6.80 -15.04
CA GLY A 50 -0.62 7.72 -13.89
C GLY A 50 -0.79 9.19 -14.29
N LEU A 51 -0.23 9.61 -15.42
CA LEU A 51 -0.40 10.98 -15.94
C LEU A 51 -1.81 11.27 -16.47
N ALA A 52 -2.63 10.24 -16.71
CA ALA A 52 -4.01 10.40 -17.17
C ALA A 52 -4.84 11.25 -16.21
N GLN A 53 -4.71 11.01 -14.90
CA GLN A 53 -5.56 11.63 -13.90
C GLN A 53 -5.29 13.15 -13.80
N PRO A 54 -4.03 13.63 -13.65
CA PRO A 54 -3.71 15.05 -13.71
C PRO A 54 -4.11 15.74 -15.02
N VAL A 55 -3.85 15.09 -16.16
CA VAL A 55 -4.23 15.63 -17.48
C VAL A 55 -5.75 15.74 -17.60
N GLY A 56 -6.49 14.76 -17.08
CA GLY A 56 -7.94 14.78 -17.01
C GLY A 56 -8.47 15.98 -16.22
N TYR A 57 -7.87 16.30 -15.07
CA TYR A 57 -8.25 17.49 -14.30
C TYR A 57 -7.93 18.80 -15.02
N MET A 58 -6.82 18.87 -15.76
CA MET A 58 -6.54 20.02 -16.61
C MET A 58 -7.59 20.20 -17.71
N LEU A 59 -8.01 19.11 -18.37
CA LEU A 59 -9.07 19.16 -19.38
C LEU A 59 -10.42 19.56 -18.77
N LEU A 60 -10.73 19.05 -17.58
CA LEU A 60 -11.91 19.48 -16.81
C LEU A 60 -11.85 20.99 -16.50
N GLY A 61 -10.69 21.51 -16.09
CA GLY A 61 -10.50 22.95 -15.87
C GLY A 61 -10.75 23.78 -17.13
N LYS A 62 -10.25 23.32 -18.29
CA LYS A 62 -10.51 23.97 -19.58
C LYS A 62 -12.00 23.94 -19.95
N ALA A 63 -12.69 22.84 -19.67
CA ALA A 63 -14.14 22.74 -19.87
C ALA A 63 -14.89 23.71 -18.94
N LEU A 64 -14.54 23.75 -17.65
CA LEU A 64 -15.12 24.69 -16.68
C LEU A 64 -14.89 26.15 -17.07
N ASN A 65 -13.72 26.49 -17.61
CA ASN A 65 -13.45 27.82 -18.16
C ASN A 65 -14.33 28.12 -19.39
N ALA A 66 -14.61 27.14 -20.24
CA ALA A 66 -15.50 27.32 -21.39
C ALA A 66 -16.95 27.60 -20.95
N PHE A 67 -17.42 26.94 -19.89
CA PHE A 67 -18.71 27.24 -19.26
C PHE A 67 -18.72 28.61 -18.58
N GLY A 68 -17.73 28.88 -17.72
CA GLY A 68 -17.71 30.09 -16.88
C GLY A 68 -17.52 31.38 -17.66
N ASN A 69 -16.80 31.37 -18.79
CA ASN A 69 -16.60 32.58 -19.60
C ASN A 69 -17.77 32.88 -20.54
N ASN A 70 -18.63 31.90 -20.86
CA ASN A 70 -19.69 32.01 -21.87
C ASN A 70 -21.09 31.79 -21.29
N ILE A 71 -21.32 32.14 -20.02
CA ILE A 71 -22.59 31.90 -19.31
C ILE A 71 -23.81 32.48 -20.06
N ASN A 72 -23.61 33.59 -20.77
CA ASN A 72 -24.68 34.29 -21.48
C ASN A 72 -24.76 33.93 -22.98
N ASP A 73 -23.83 33.12 -23.51
CA ASP A 73 -23.76 32.78 -24.93
C ASP A 73 -23.53 31.27 -25.11
N THR A 74 -24.64 30.57 -25.37
CA THR A 74 -24.66 29.12 -25.56
C THR A 74 -23.86 28.68 -26.80
N ASP A 75 -23.81 29.50 -27.85
CA ASP A 75 -23.15 29.13 -29.10
C ASP A 75 -21.64 29.19 -28.97
N GLU A 76 -21.10 30.23 -28.34
CA GLU A 76 -19.67 30.33 -28.03
C GLU A 76 -19.23 29.30 -26.98
N MET A 77 -20.10 28.96 -26.02
CA MET A 77 -19.85 27.86 -25.07
C MET A 77 -19.68 26.52 -25.80
N VAL A 78 -20.60 26.16 -26.70
CA VAL A 78 -20.54 24.92 -27.48
C VAL A 78 -19.29 24.89 -28.36
N LYS A 79 -18.93 26.02 -28.98
CA LYS A 79 -17.74 26.15 -29.81
C LYS A 79 -16.44 25.98 -29.01
N ALA A 80 -16.36 26.54 -27.80
CA ALA A 80 -15.25 26.35 -26.90
C ALA A 80 -15.14 24.90 -26.40
N LEU A 81 -16.26 24.26 -26.07
CA LEU A 81 -16.29 22.87 -25.62
C LEU A 81 -15.89 21.89 -26.73
N LYS A 82 -16.34 22.13 -27.97
CA LYS A 82 -15.93 21.35 -29.16
C LYS A 82 -14.42 21.32 -29.36
N LYS A 83 -13.67 22.33 -28.88
CA LYS A 83 -12.20 22.31 -28.91
C LYS A 83 -11.58 21.39 -27.85
N VAL A 84 -12.25 21.15 -26.72
CA VAL A 84 -11.75 20.33 -25.60
C VAL A 84 -12.08 18.84 -25.81
N VAL A 85 -13.28 18.54 -26.34
CA VAL A 85 -13.76 17.16 -26.59
C VAL A 85 -12.74 16.24 -27.29
N PRO A 86 -12.06 16.62 -28.39
CA PRO A 86 -11.10 15.72 -29.04
C PRO A 86 -9.91 15.36 -28.15
N TYR A 87 -9.45 16.26 -27.27
CA TYR A 87 -8.37 15.95 -26.33
C TYR A 87 -8.79 14.92 -25.27
N VAL A 88 -10.06 14.94 -24.85
CA VAL A 88 -10.61 13.92 -23.94
C VAL A 88 -10.61 12.55 -24.61
N TRP A 89 -10.99 12.48 -25.89
CA TRP A 89 -10.94 11.25 -26.67
C TRP A 89 -9.50 10.76 -26.88
N TYR A 90 -8.55 11.64 -27.24
CA TYR A 90 -7.14 11.26 -27.38
C TYR A 90 -6.56 10.72 -26.06
N MET A 91 -6.92 11.32 -24.93
CA MET A 91 -6.56 10.81 -23.62
C MET A 91 -7.15 9.41 -23.40
N ALA A 92 -8.44 9.21 -23.63
CA ALA A 92 -9.09 7.90 -23.44
C ALA A 92 -8.47 6.80 -24.31
N PHE A 93 -8.18 7.10 -25.59
CA PHE A 93 -7.53 6.16 -26.50
C PHE A 93 -6.06 5.89 -26.14
N ALA A 94 -5.37 6.82 -25.47
CA ALA A 94 -4.02 6.61 -24.99
C ALA A 94 -3.98 5.81 -23.67
N THR A 95 -4.93 6.06 -22.76
CA THR A 95 -4.91 5.49 -21.41
C THR A 95 -5.43 4.06 -21.35
N PHE A 96 -6.42 3.72 -22.18
CA PHE A 96 -6.95 2.36 -22.26
C PHE A 96 -5.87 1.30 -22.58
N PRO A 97 -5.09 1.40 -23.68
CA PRO A 97 -4.01 0.45 -23.95
C PRO A 97 -2.88 0.56 -22.93
N ALA A 98 -2.59 1.76 -22.40
CA ALA A 98 -1.55 1.95 -21.39
C ALA A 98 -1.84 1.17 -20.10
N GLY A 99 -3.09 1.17 -19.62
CA GLY A 99 -3.50 0.41 -18.43
C GLY A 99 -3.42 -1.11 -18.66
N ILE A 100 -3.78 -1.58 -19.87
CA ILE A 100 -3.64 -3.00 -20.23
C ILE A 100 -2.15 -3.40 -20.28
N LEU A 101 -1.29 -2.56 -20.86
CA LEU A 101 0.16 -2.80 -20.91
C LEU A 101 0.77 -2.78 -19.51
N GLU A 102 0.38 -1.83 -18.66
CA GLU A 102 0.82 -1.77 -17.27
C GLU A 102 0.50 -3.07 -16.53
N ILE A 103 -0.79 -3.40 -16.37
CA ILE A 103 -1.20 -4.54 -15.54
C ILE A 103 -0.78 -5.85 -16.20
N GLY A 104 -0.96 -5.96 -17.52
CA GLY A 104 -0.67 -7.16 -18.28
C GLY A 104 0.82 -7.50 -18.31
N CYS A 105 1.70 -6.54 -18.60
CA CYS A 105 3.15 -6.81 -18.66
C CYS A 105 3.74 -7.10 -17.27
N TRP A 106 3.32 -6.36 -16.23
CA TRP A 106 3.79 -6.60 -14.86
C TRP A 106 3.32 -7.95 -14.31
N MET A 107 2.05 -8.31 -14.54
CA MET A 107 1.50 -9.58 -14.07
C MET A 107 2.07 -10.79 -14.84
N TYR A 108 2.31 -10.64 -16.15
CA TYR A 108 2.93 -11.71 -16.93
C TYR A 108 4.41 -11.91 -16.56
N ALA A 109 5.17 -10.82 -16.39
CA ALA A 109 6.56 -10.90 -15.95
C ALA A 109 6.70 -11.49 -14.54
N SER A 110 5.77 -11.20 -13.63
CA SER A 110 5.80 -11.75 -12.27
C SER A 110 5.52 -13.26 -12.24
N GLU A 111 4.53 -13.74 -13.00
CA GLU A 111 4.21 -15.18 -13.07
C GLU A 111 5.40 -15.99 -13.60
N ARG A 112 6.06 -15.50 -14.65
CA ARG A 112 7.24 -16.16 -15.23
C ARG A 112 8.41 -16.23 -14.25
N GLN A 113 8.70 -15.14 -13.56
CA GLN A 113 9.76 -15.09 -12.54
C GLN A 113 9.46 -16.01 -11.35
N VAL A 114 8.21 -16.02 -10.88
CA VAL A 114 7.80 -16.83 -9.73
C VAL A 114 7.77 -18.32 -10.07
N SER A 115 7.36 -18.70 -11.27
CA SER A 115 7.45 -20.09 -11.73
C SER A 115 8.88 -20.63 -11.71
N ARG A 116 9.85 -19.81 -12.16
CA ARG A 116 11.28 -20.14 -12.10
C ARG A 116 11.80 -20.19 -10.68
N LEU A 117 11.36 -19.25 -9.84
CA LEU A 117 11.73 -19.21 -8.44
C LEU A 117 11.20 -20.43 -7.68
N ARG A 118 9.96 -20.87 -7.94
CA ARG A 118 9.39 -22.12 -7.41
C ARG A 118 10.21 -23.34 -7.79
N LEU A 119 10.64 -23.41 -9.06
CA LEU A 119 11.49 -24.50 -9.55
C LEU A 119 12.88 -24.48 -8.92
N ALA A 120 13.52 -23.31 -8.85
CA ALA A 120 14.82 -23.13 -8.20
C ALA A 120 14.77 -23.45 -6.70
N PHE A 121 13.69 -23.02 -6.02
CA PHE A 121 13.44 -23.33 -4.62
C PHE A 121 13.29 -24.84 -4.40
N LEU A 122 12.47 -25.52 -5.21
CA LEU A 122 12.31 -26.97 -5.11
C LEU A 122 13.63 -27.72 -5.35
N LYS A 123 14.42 -27.31 -6.36
CA LYS A 123 15.75 -27.88 -6.60
C LYS A 123 16.69 -27.67 -5.41
N ALA A 124 16.69 -26.48 -4.82
CA ALA A 124 17.52 -26.16 -3.67
C ALA A 124 17.12 -26.99 -2.43
N VAL A 125 15.82 -27.17 -2.19
CA VAL A 125 15.29 -28.01 -1.11
C VAL A 125 15.70 -29.48 -1.32
N LEU A 126 15.56 -30.01 -2.53
CA LEU A 126 15.94 -31.40 -2.84
C LEU A 126 17.45 -31.65 -2.78
N SER A 127 18.28 -30.61 -2.85
CA SER A 127 19.75 -30.70 -2.71
C SER A 127 20.25 -30.63 -1.26
N GLN A 128 19.35 -30.44 -0.28
CA GLN A 128 19.74 -30.41 1.13
C GLN A 128 19.99 -31.80 1.69
N GLU A 129 20.83 -31.87 2.72
CA GLU A 129 21.11 -33.11 3.45
C GLU A 129 19.87 -33.60 4.21
N VAL A 130 19.75 -34.93 4.37
CA VAL A 130 18.59 -35.56 5.01
C VAL A 130 18.36 -35.02 6.43
N GLY A 131 19.43 -34.75 7.20
CA GLY A 131 19.34 -34.19 8.55
C GLY A 131 18.70 -32.81 8.64
N ALA A 132 18.65 -32.05 7.53
CA ALA A 132 17.97 -30.76 7.48
C ALA A 132 16.44 -30.90 7.51
N PHE A 133 15.90 -32.04 7.03
CA PHE A 133 14.46 -32.35 7.07
C PHE A 133 13.98 -32.77 8.46
N ASP A 134 14.89 -33.31 9.29
CA ASP A 134 14.58 -33.73 10.67
C ASP A 134 14.59 -32.57 11.67
N THR A 135 15.21 -31.44 11.32
CA THR A 135 15.39 -30.27 12.19
C THR A 135 14.55 -29.07 11.73
N ASP A 136 14.90 -28.49 10.58
CA ASP A 136 14.41 -27.16 10.17
C ASP A 136 13.41 -27.19 9.00
N LEU A 137 13.53 -28.15 8.07
CA LEU A 137 12.75 -28.30 6.83
C LEU A 137 11.55 -29.25 6.98
N THR A 138 10.60 -28.89 7.84
CA THR A 138 9.33 -29.63 7.94
C THR A 138 8.55 -29.55 6.61
N SER A 139 7.86 -30.62 6.24
CA SER A 139 6.99 -30.67 5.05
C SER A 139 6.01 -29.49 4.95
N GLY A 140 5.43 -29.06 6.09
CA GLY A 140 4.56 -27.88 6.15
C GLY A 140 5.26 -26.56 5.79
N LYS A 141 6.52 -26.36 6.22
CA LYS A 141 7.29 -25.16 5.86
C LYS A 141 7.65 -25.13 4.38
N ILE A 142 7.97 -26.27 3.78
CA ILE A 142 8.27 -26.38 2.34
C ILE A 142 7.03 -26.05 1.51
N ILE A 143 5.87 -26.61 1.87
CA ILE A 143 4.59 -26.35 1.19
C ILE A 143 4.17 -24.88 1.35
N SER A 144 4.32 -24.31 2.55
CA SER A 144 4.06 -22.88 2.79
C SER A 144 5.03 -21.99 1.98
N GLY A 145 6.30 -22.41 1.89
CA GLY A 145 7.33 -21.73 1.11
C GLY A 145 6.99 -21.66 -0.37
N ILE A 146 6.64 -22.77 -1.01
CA ILE A 146 6.35 -22.81 -2.46
C ILE A 146 5.03 -22.13 -2.83
N SER A 147 4.07 -22.08 -1.89
CA SER A 147 2.75 -21.49 -2.08
C SER A 147 2.68 -20.06 -1.52
N SER A 148 2.53 -19.91 -0.20
CA SER A 148 2.26 -18.61 0.46
C SER A 148 3.40 -17.60 0.26
N HIS A 149 4.65 -17.98 0.55
CA HIS A 149 5.78 -17.06 0.43
C HIS A 149 6.03 -16.63 -1.03
N MET A 150 5.88 -17.55 -1.99
CA MET A 150 6.01 -17.23 -3.41
C MET A 150 4.89 -16.32 -3.91
N SER A 151 3.65 -16.52 -3.45
CA SER A 151 2.54 -15.62 -3.80
C SER A 151 2.75 -14.20 -3.26
N ILE A 152 3.30 -14.05 -2.05
CA ILE A 152 3.66 -12.72 -1.51
C ILE A 152 4.73 -12.05 -2.37
N ILE A 153 5.73 -12.81 -2.84
CA ILE A 153 6.76 -12.29 -3.75
C ILE A 153 6.14 -11.89 -5.10
N GLN A 154 5.26 -12.72 -5.64
CA GLN A 154 4.54 -12.47 -6.90
C GLN A 154 3.77 -11.15 -6.85
N ASP A 155 3.01 -10.95 -5.78
CA ASP A 155 2.28 -9.72 -5.51
C ASP A 155 3.21 -8.50 -5.48
N ALA A 156 4.38 -8.63 -4.87
CA ALA A 156 5.33 -7.53 -4.69
C ALA A 156 6.03 -7.12 -5.99
N ILE A 157 6.37 -8.07 -6.86
CA ILE A 157 7.04 -7.80 -8.15
C ILE A 157 6.08 -7.63 -9.33
N GLY A 158 4.79 -7.94 -9.14
CA GLY A 158 3.75 -7.84 -10.15
C GLY A 158 3.05 -6.49 -10.15
N GLU A 159 1.72 -6.53 -10.10
CA GLU A 159 0.85 -5.35 -10.25
C GLU A 159 1.19 -4.22 -9.27
N LYS A 160 1.53 -4.53 -8.01
CA LYS A 160 1.82 -3.51 -6.99
C LYS A 160 2.99 -2.61 -7.38
N LEU A 161 3.99 -3.15 -8.08
CA LEU A 161 5.15 -2.36 -8.51
C LEU A 161 4.81 -1.44 -9.69
N GLY A 162 3.97 -1.91 -10.62
CA GLY A 162 3.41 -1.07 -11.67
C GLY A 162 2.57 0.07 -11.09
N HIS A 163 1.63 -0.27 -10.22
CA HIS A 163 0.79 0.71 -9.54
C HIS A 163 1.61 1.72 -8.72
N PHE A 164 2.69 1.28 -8.07
CA PHE A 164 3.61 2.17 -7.37
C PHE A 164 4.26 3.19 -8.33
N LEU A 165 4.73 2.75 -9.50
CA LEU A 165 5.28 3.66 -10.52
C LEU A 165 4.20 4.61 -11.07
N ALA A 166 2.97 4.14 -11.27
CA ALA A 166 1.85 4.97 -11.67
C ALA A 166 1.56 6.05 -10.62
N CYS A 167 1.53 5.72 -9.31
CA CYS A 167 1.39 6.69 -8.24
C CYS A 167 2.50 7.76 -8.27
N PHE A 168 3.75 7.38 -8.52
CA PHE A 168 4.84 8.33 -8.70
C PHE A 168 4.60 9.27 -9.88
N ALA A 169 4.16 8.73 -11.02
CA ALA A 169 3.82 9.53 -12.20
C ALA A 169 2.64 10.47 -11.93
N THR A 170 1.60 10.01 -11.23
CA THR A 170 0.45 10.82 -10.82
C THR A 170 0.87 11.94 -9.88
N PHE A 171 1.74 11.67 -8.91
CA PHE A 171 2.25 12.67 -7.96
C PHE A 171 3.03 13.77 -8.68
N PHE A 172 4.05 13.41 -9.45
CA PHE A 172 4.86 14.41 -10.17
C PHE A 172 4.06 15.11 -11.26
N GLY A 173 3.19 14.38 -11.98
CA GLY A 173 2.30 14.96 -12.99
C GLY A 173 1.29 15.92 -12.40
N GLY A 174 0.70 15.58 -11.24
CA GLY A 174 -0.24 16.40 -10.50
C GLY A 174 0.39 17.70 -10.01
N VAL A 175 1.58 17.62 -9.41
CA VAL A 175 2.36 18.79 -8.99
C VAL A 175 2.70 19.66 -10.19
N LEU A 176 3.24 19.09 -11.27
CA LEU A 176 3.63 19.84 -12.47
C LEU A 176 2.44 20.57 -13.11
N ILE A 177 1.32 19.86 -13.34
CA ILE A 177 0.13 20.43 -13.98
C ILE A 177 -0.51 21.51 -13.10
N ALA A 178 -0.49 21.34 -11.79
CA ALA A 178 -1.00 22.36 -10.90
C ALA A 178 -0.16 23.64 -10.94
N PHE A 179 1.17 23.53 -10.89
CA PHE A 179 2.07 24.68 -11.02
C PHE A 179 1.88 25.41 -12.36
N ILE A 180 1.65 24.67 -13.46
CA ILE A 180 1.35 25.25 -14.77
C ILE A 180 0.00 25.97 -14.78
N SER A 181 -1.00 25.43 -14.09
CA SER A 181 -2.38 25.96 -14.11
C SER A 181 -2.54 27.19 -13.21
N SER A 182 -2.11 27.11 -11.95
CA SER A 182 -2.06 28.28 -11.06
C SER A 182 -0.98 28.12 -9.99
N TRP A 183 0.06 28.94 -10.07
CA TRP A 183 1.20 28.84 -9.15
C TRP A 183 0.85 29.30 -7.73
N GLU A 184 -0.04 30.29 -7.56
CA GLU A 184 -0.44 30.82 -6.24
C GLU A 184 -1.16 29.76 -5.39
N VAL A 185 -2.11 29.03 -5.99
CA VAL A 185 -2.88 27.99 -5.27
C VAL A 185 -2.06 26.71 -5.12
N SER A 186 -1.18 26.43 -6.08
CA SER A 186 -0.30 25.26 -6.00
C SER A 186 0.72 25.35 -4.88
N LEU A 187 1.28 26.55 -4.60
CA LEU A 187 2.17 26.75 -3.46
C LEU A 187 1.47 26.49 -2.12
N LEU A 188 0.23 26.96 -1.98
CA LEU A 188 -0.56 26.69 -0.79
C LEU A 188 -0.83 25.19 -0.64
N ALA A 189 -1.27 24.53 -1.71
CA ALA A 189 -1.57 23.11 -1.69
C ALA A 189 -0.31 22.27 -1.40
N LEU A 190 0.86 22.68 -1.93
CA LEU A 190 2.14 22.06 -1.63
C LEU A 190 2.55 22.18 -0.15
N PHE A 191 2.11 23.22 0.55
CA PHE A 191 2.34 23.35 2.00
C PHE A 191 1.36 22.50 2.83
N VAL A 192 0.11 22.41 2.38
CA VAL A 192 -0.95 21.65 3.06
C VAL A 192 -0.74 20.13 2.95
N VAL A 193 -0.26 19.63 1.81
CA VAL A 193 -0.05 18.19 1.58
C VAL A 193 0.93 17.55 2.59
N PRO A 194 2.14 18.07 2.83
CA PRO A 194 3.06 17.54 3.84
C PRO A 194 2.48 17.56 5.25
N MET A 195 1.63 18.54 5.58
CA MET A 195 0.97 18.61 6.88
C MET A 195 -0.01 17.44 7.06
N ILE A 196 -0.83 17.14 6.04
CA ILE A 196 -1.73 15.98 6.04
C ILE A 196 -0.93 14.68 6.12
N LEU A 197 0.16 14.57 5.35
CA LEU A 197 1.04 13.39 5.37
C LEU A 197 1.71 13.19 6.74
N ALA A 198 2.14 14.25 7.41
CA ALA A 198 2.73 14.16 8.74
C ALA A 198 1.70 13.67 9.78
N ILE A 199 0.48 14.21 9.74
CA ILE A 199 -0.62 13.76 10.62
C ILE A 199 -0.95 12.29 10.33
N GLY A 200 -1.10 11.92 9.05
CA GLY A 200 -1.35 10.55 8.61
C GLY A 200 -0.24 9.59 9.05
N ALA A 201 1.03 9.96 8.89
CA ALA A 201 2.17 9.15 9.30
C ALA A 201 2.21 8.92 10.81
N THR A 202 1.92 9.95 11.62
CA THR A 202 1.84 9.79 13.08
C THR A 202 0.67 8.91 13.51
N TYR A 203 -0.48 9.03 12.84
CA TYR A 203 -1.65 8.18 13.05
C TYR A 203 -1.33 6.71 12.71
N THR A 204 -0.77 6.44 11.53
CA THR A 204 -0.41 5.09 11.10
C THR A 204 0.64 4.47 12.01
N LYS A 205 1.65 5.22 12.46
CA LYS A 205 2.64 4.71 13.43
C LYS A 205 1.99 4.28 14.74
N LYS A 206 1.09 5.10 15.29
CA LYS A 206 0.35 4.75 16.51
C LYS A 206 -0.55 3.54 16.29
N MET A 207 -1.24 3.47 15.17
CA MET A 207 -2.12 2.36 14.84
C MET A 207 -1.35 1.05 14.70
N ASN A 208 -0.22 1.06 13.99
CA ASN A 208 0.63 -0.11 13.82
C ASN A 208 1.16 -0.62 15.16
N ALA A 209 1.52 0.27 16.09
CA ALA A 209 1.94 -0.14 17.43
C ALA A 209 0.80 -0.82 18.22
N ILE A 210 -0.42 -0.28 18.17
CA ILE A 210 -1.58 -0.87 18.85
C ILE A 210 -1.95 -2.22 18.20
N SER A 211 -1.97 -2.29 16.87
CA SER A 211 -2.26 -3.53 16.16
C SER A 211 -1.20 -4.61 16.39
N ALA A 212 0.09 -4.24 16.53
CA ALA A 212 1.15 -5.18 16.90
C ALA A 212 0.93 -5.74 18.31
N THR A 213 0.56 -4.90 19.27
CA THR A 213 0.17 -5.34 20.62
C THR A 213 -1.06 -6.26 20.59
N ARG A 214 -2.11 -5.92 19.83
CA ARG A 214 -3.25 -6.83 19.64
C ARG A 214 -2.79 -8.20 19.13
N MET A 215 -1.90 -8.20 18.13
CA MET A 215 -1.41 -9.44 17.52
C MET A 215 -0.56 -10.27 18.48
N SER A 216 0.19 -9.65 19.40
CA SER A 216 0.93 -10.40 20.43
C SER A 216 0.01 -11.11 21.41
N TYR A 217 -1.07 -10.47 21.88
CA TYR A 217 -2.05 -11.14 22.75
C TYR A 217 -2.80 -12.26 22.03
N LEU A 218 -3.11 -12.09 20.75
CA LEU A 218 -3.70 -13.15 19.94
C LEU A 218 -2.74 -14.32 19.75
N SER A 219 -1.45 -14.05 19.57
CA SER A 219 -0.42 -15.09 19.49
C SER A 219 -0.30 -15.88 20.79
N GLU A 220 -0.35 -15.21 21.94
CA GLU A 220 -0.33 -15.85 23.26
C GLU A 220 -1.54 -16.77 23.44
N ALA A 221 -2.75 -16.29 23.10
CA ALA A 221 -3.96 -17.11 23.15
C ALA A 221 -3.87 -18.34 22.24
N THR A 222 -3.31 -18.17 21.04
CA THR A 222 -3.13 -19.26 20.06
C THR A 222 -2.11 -20.29 20.55
N ALA A 223 -1.02 -19.84 21.18
CA ALA A 223 -0.01 -20.72 21.77
C ALA A 223 -0.61 -21.58 22.91
N THR A 224 -1.45 -20.99 23.77
CA THR A 224 -2.15 -21.75 24.84
C THR A 224 -3.05 -22.83 24.26
N VAL A 225 -3.77 -22.52 23.17
CA VAL A 225 -4.61 -23.51 22.47
C VAL A 225 -3.75 -24.60 21.85
N GLU A 226 -2.65 -24.24 21.19
CA GLU A 226 -1.73 -25.18 20.57
C GLU A 226 -1.15 -26.17 21.60
N GLN A 227 -0.70 -25.67 22.77
CA GLN A 227 -0.22 -26.51 23.86
C GLN A 227 -1.30 -27.46 24.39
N THR A 228 -2.53 -26.96 24.56
CA THR A 228 -3.67 -27.75 25.05
C THR A 228 -4.02 -28.88 24.07
N ILE A 229 -4.05 -28.58 22.77
CA ILE A 229 -4.37 -29.55 21.72
C ILE A 229 -3.23 -30.56 21.55
N SER A 230 -1.97 -30.09 21.58
CA SER A 230 -0.79 -30.96 21.47
C SER A 230 -0.73 -31.99 22.62
N HIS A 231 -1.12 -31.59 23.83
CA HIS A 231 -1.16 -32.44 25.01
C HIS A 231 -2.56 -32.90 25.41
N ILE A 232 -3.46 -33.10 24.43
CA ILE A 232 -4.87 -33.42 24.68
C ILE A 232 -5.07 -34.65 25.58
N LYS A 233 -4.24 -35.69 25.43
CA LYS A 233 -4.29 -36.91 26.26
C LYS A 233 -4.02 -36.59 27.74
N THR A 234 -3.09 -35.69 28.02
CA THR A 234 -2.77 -35.25 29.38
C THR A 234 -3.91 -34.43 29.97
N VAL A 235 -4.53 -33.54 29.18
CA VAL A 235 -5.68 -32.75 29.62
C VAL A 235 -6.85 -33.65 30.02
N PHE A 236 -7.16 -34.68 29.23
CA PHE A 236 -8.19 -35.65 29.59
C PHE A 236 -7.82 -36.51 30.80
N ALA A 237 -6.56 -36.95 30.91
CA ALA A 237 -6.10 -37.77 32.03
C ALA A 237 -6.23 -37.07 33.40
N PHE A 238 -6.09 -35.74 33.43
CA PHE A 238 -6.23 -34.93 34.64
C PHE A 238 -7.59 -34.20 34.75
N ALA A 239 -8.56 -34.48 33.87
CA ALA A 239 -9.86 -33.79 33.80
C ALA A 239 -9.72 -32.24 33.74
N GLY A 240 -8.71 -31.75 33.01
CA GLY A 240 -8.30 -30.34 32.96
C GLY A 240 -9.04 -29.46 31.95
N GLU A 241 -10.11 -29.95 31.30
CA GLU A 241 -10.78 -29.27 30.18
C GLU A 241 -11.31 -27.89 30.59
N ASN A 242 -11.96 -27.80 31.75
CA ASN A 242 -12.49 -26.55 32.28
C ASN A 242 -11.39 -25.53 32.59
N LEU A 243 -10.21 -25.99 33.02
CA LEU A 243 -9.07 -25.13 33.28
C LEU A 243 -8.49 -24.55 31.98
N ALA A 244 -8.38 -25.39 30.94
CA ALA A 244 -7.93 -24.96 29.62
C ALA A 244 -8.89 -23.93 29.00
N ILE A 245 -10.21 -24.17 29.08
CA ILE A 245 -11.23 -23.22 28.64
C ILE A 245 -11.12 -21.90 29.41
N LYS A 246 -10.98 -21.96 30.74
CA LYS A 246 -10.84 -20.77 31.59
C LYS A 246 -9.60 -19.94 31.22
N SER A 247 -8.47 -20.59 30.99
CA SER A 247 -7.24 -19.92 30.56
C SER A 247 -7.41 -19.23 29.20
N PHE A 248 -8.07 -19.89 28.24
CA PHE A 248 -8.37 -19.29 26.95
C PHE A 248 -9.31 -18.09 27.06
N VAL A 249 -10.36 -18.17 27.89
CA VAL A 249 -11.28 -17.06 28.15
C VAL A 249 -10.53 -15.86 28.73
N GLU A 250 -9.61 -16.07 29.68
CA GLU A 250 -8.82 -14.99 30.26
C GLU A 250 -7.92 -14.29 29.21
N CYS A 251 -7.27 -15.06 28.33
CA CYS A 251 -6.50 -14.51 27.22
C CYS A 251 -7.36 -13.66 26.27
N ILE A 252 -8.54 -14.16 25.90
CA ILE A 252 -9.47 -13.45 25.01
C ILE A 252 -10.06 -12.19 25.68
N GLU A 253 -10.40 -12.22 26.96
CA GLU A 253 -10.89 -11.05 27.68
C GLU A 253 -9.85 -9.92 27.72
N ARG A 254 -8.57 -10.24 27.93
CA ARG A 254 -7.47 -9.26 27.85
C ARG A 254 -7.35 -8.68 26.44
N GLN A 255 -7.42 -9.52 25.40
CA GLN A 255 -7.40 -9.07 24.01
C GLN A 255 -8.60 -8.17 23.68
N LEU A 256 -9.79 -8.50 24.20
CA LEU A 256 -11.01 -7.70 24.02
C LEU A 256 -10.87 -6.31 24.65
N GLY A 257 -10.28 -6.20 25.84
CA GLY A 257 -10.02 -4.92 26.49
C GLY A 257 -9.16 -3.99 25.62
N ILE A 258 -8.09 -4.53 25.04
CA ILE A 258 -7.20 -3.78 24.13
C ILE A 258 -7.91 -3.43 22.83
N SER A 259 -8.67 -4.37 22.28
CA SER A 259 -9.40 -4.18 21.03
C SER A 259 -10.48 -3.10 21.15
N LYS A 260 -11.14 -2.97 22.31
CA LYS A 260 -12.09 -1.88 22.60
C LYS A 260 -11.40 -0.52 22.57
N ASN A 261 -10.26 -0.38 23.25
CA ASN A 261 -9.48 0.85 23.24
C ASN A 261 -8.96 1.18 21.83
N GLU A 262 -8.47 0.19 21.10
CA GLU A 262 -8.04 0.38 19.71
C GLU A 262 -9.21 0.82 18.81
N ALA A 263 -10.39 0.23 18.95
CA ALA A 263 -11.56 0.62 18.18
C ALA A 263 -11.95 2.08 18.43
N LEU A 264 -11.91 2.54 19.69
CA LEU A 264 -12.16 3.95 20.04
C LEU A 264 -11.10 4.89 19.47
N ILE A 265 -9.81 4.55 19.64
CA ILE A 265 -8.69 5.35 19.10
C ILE A 265 -8.76 5.40 17.58
N LYS A 266 -9.10 4.29 16.92
CA LYS A 266 -9.29 4.21 15.48
C LYS A 266 -10.46 5.06 15.02
N GLY A 267 -11.62 4.94 15.64
CA GLY A 267 -12.81 5.72 15.28
C GLY A 267 -12.56 7.21 15.39
N ILE A 268 -12.07 7.66 16.55
CA ILE A 268 -11.78 9.09 16.79
C ILE A 268 -10.65 9.57 15.88
N GLY A 269 -9.57 8.80 15.75
CA GLY A 269 -8.41 9.19 14.95
C GLY A 269 -8.71 9.25 13.45
N THR A 270 -9.47 8.31 12.89
CA THR A 270 -9.94 8.38 11.50
C THR A 270 -10.87 9.56 11.30
N GLY A 271 -11.81 9.80 12.24
CA GLY A 271 -12.72 10.95 12.16
C GLY A 271 -11.99 12.29 12.18
N MET A 272 -11.03 12.45 13.09
CA MET A 272 -10.19 13.66 13.16
C MET A 272 -9.34 13.84 11.89
N PHE A 273 -8.73 12.77 11.37
CA PHE A 273 -7.96 12.83 10.13
C PHE A 273 -8.82 13.27 8.93
N GLN A 274 -10.03 12.71 8.82
CA GLN A 274 -10.98 13.08 7.78
C GLN A 274 -11.44 14.53 7.91
N ALA A 275 -11.71 15.00 9.15
CA ALA A 275 -12.08 16.38 9.41
C ALA A 275 -10.97 17.37 8.99
N VAL A 276 -9.70 17.09 9.34
CA VAL A 276 -8.56 17.91 8.93
C VAL A 276 -8.42 17.95 7.40
N THR A 277 -8.64 16.83 6.73
CA THR A 277 -8.62 16.76 5.26
C THR A 277 -9.69 17.64 4.63
N PHE A 278 -10.95 17.58 5.11
CA PHE A 278 -12.02 18.43 4.62
C PHE A 278 -11.81 19.91 4.94
N CYS A 279 -11.31 20.25 6.13
CA CYS A 279 -10.93 21.63 6.46
C CYS A 279 -9.84 22.16 5.53
N SER A 280 -8.86 21.32 5.20
CA SER A 280 -7.78 21.63 4.25
C SER A 280 -8.33 21.89 2.85
N TRP A 281 -9.25 21.05 2.37
CA TRP A 281 -9.92 21.26 1.08
C TRP A 281 -10.72 22.55 1.06
N SER A 282 -11.46 22.85 2.13
CA SER A 282 -12.22 24.10 2.28
C SER A 282 -11.30 25.33 2.22
N LEU A 283 -10.16 25.29 2.90
CA LEU A 283 -9.18 26.38 2.90
C LEU A 283 -8.59 26.59 1.49
N ILE A 284 -8.20 25.51 0.81
CA ILE A 284 -7.66 25.58 -0.56
C ILE A 284 -8.70 26.18 -1.53
N VAL A 285 -9.96 25.75 -1.44
CA VAL A 285 -11.05 26.29 -2.27
C VAL A 285 -11.33 27.75 -1.95
N TRP A 286 -11.33 28.14 -0.67
CA TRP A 286 -11.53 29.53 -0.25
C TRP A 286 -10.43 30.46 -0.80
N VAL A 287 -9.15 30.09 -0.65
CA VAL A 287 -8.05 30.86 -1.23
C VAL A 287 -8.14 30.87 -2.76
N GLY A 288 -8.50 29.74 -3.38
CA GLY A 288 -8.78 29.66 -4.81
C GLY A 288 -9.85 30.68 -5.25
N ALA A 289 -10.94 30.81 -4.49
CA ALA A 289 -12.01 31.79 -4.77
C ALA A 289 -11.52 33.24 -4.63
N VAL A 290 -10.64 33.53 -3.66
CA VAL A 290 -10.01 34.86 -3.52
C VAL A 290 -9.12 35.18 -4.72
N VAL A 291 -8.32 34.21 -5.19
CA VAL A 291 -7.44 34.38 -6.36
C VAL A 291 -8.26 34.63 -7.64
N VAL A 292 -9.37 33.92 -7.81
CA VAL A 292 -10.29 34.13 -8.94
C VAL A 292 -10.97 35.49 -8.85
N SER A 293 -11.41 35.90 -7.66
CA SER A 293 -12.04 37.22 -7.43
C SER A 293 -11.08 38.37 -7.70
N ALA A 294 -9.79 38.19 -7.41
CA ALA A 294 -8.72 39.13 -7.75
C ALA A 294 -8.35 39.15 -9.25
N LYS A 295 -9.06 38.39 -10.11
CA LYS A 295 -8.81 38.25 -11.56
C LYS A 295 -7.40 37.79 -11.93
N LYS A 296 -6.69 37.12 -11.01
CA LYS A 296 -5.32 36.64 -11.24
C LYS A 296 -5.26 35.29 -11.96
N SER A 297 -6.28 34.45 -11.81
CA SER A 297 -6.42 33.14 -12.46
C SER A 297 -7.87 32.88 -12.82
N LYS A 298 -8.12 32.01 -13.81
CA LYS A 298 -9.49 31.59 -14.16
C LYS A 298 -9.96 30.48 -13.22
N GLY A 299 -11.27 30.43 -12.96
CA GLY A 299 -11.86 29.46 -12.02
C GLY A 299 -11.57 28.01 -12.38
N GLY A 300 -11.59 27.66 -13.67
CA GLY A 300 -11.27 26.31 -14.13
C GLY A 300 -9.80 25.93 -13.95
N ASP A 301 -8.86 26.88 -14.09
CA ASP A 301 -7.43 26.62 -13.90
C ASP A 301 -7.10 26.38 -12.43
N VAL A 302 -7.79 27.12 -11.53
CA VAL A 302 -7.71 26.91 -10.09
C VAL A 302 -8.29 25.55 -9.70
N ILE A 303 -9.48 25.19 -10.17
CA ILE A 303 -10.09 23.89 -9.87
C ILE A 303 -9.21 22.75 -10.39
N ALA A 304 -8.64 22.87 -11.60
CA ALA A 304 -7.70 21.90 -12.14
C ALA A 304 -6.46 21.74 -11.26
N ALA A 305 -5.85 22.84 -10.80
CA ALA A 305 -4.68 22.81 -9.94
C ALA A 305 -4.97 22.13 -8.60
N VAL A 306 -6.10 22.49 -7.97
CA VAL A 306 -6.54 21.93 -6.68
C VAL A 306 -6.79 20.43 -6.80
N MET A 307 -7.56 20.00 -7.80
CA MET A 307 -7.85 18.57 -8.00
C MET A 307 -6.58 17.78 -8.34
N SER A 308 -5.69 18.34 -9.16
CA SER A 308 -4.44 17.68 -9.54
C SER A 308 -3.49 17.44 -8.36
N ILE A 309 -3.36 18.39 -7.44
CA ILE A 309 -2.50 18.21 -6.25
C ILE A 309 -3.18 17.31 -5.21
N LEU A 310 -4.47 17.51 -4.93
CA LEU A 310 -5.16 16.74 -3.90
C LEU A 310 -5.21 15.25 -4.24
N PHE A 311 -5.56 14.91 -5.48
CA PHE A 311 -5.60 13.53 -5.93
C PHE A 311 -4.24 13.00 -6.38
N GLY A 312 -3.26 13.86 -6.66
CA GLY A 312 -1.88 13.44 -6.91
C GLY A 312 -1.11 13.12 -5.63
N ALA A 313 -1.54 13.67 -4.49
CA ALA A 313 -0.93 13.43 -3.17
C ALA A 313 -1.56 12.27 -2.38
N MET A 314 -2.73 11.77 -2.80
CA MET A 314 -3.36 10.56 -2.25
C MET A 314 -2.76 9.30 -2.88
#